data_AF-A0A2N2B0W9-F1
#
_entry.id   AF-A0A2N2B0W9-F1
#
_cell.length_a   1.000
_cell.length_b   1.000
_cell.length_c   1.000
_cell.angle_alpha   90.00
_cell.angle_beta   90.00
_cell.angle_gamma   90.00
#
_symmetry.space_group_name_H-M   'P 1'
#
loop_
_entity.id
_entity.type
_entity.pdbx_description
1 polymer ?
#
loop_
_entity_poly.entity_id
_entity_poly.type
_entity_poly.pdbx_seq_one_letter_code
_entity_poly.pdbx_strand_id
1 'polypeptide(L)' 'MKALRLLLGVVLKGVIGIFAIYATNLALSTWHISVGINACNGIIIGILGLSGYLLLYILVCIDIAIFK' A
#
# COMPACT_ATOMS: atom_id res chain seq x y z
N MET A 1 3.10 -22.65 16.55
CA MET A 1 2.11 -22.64 15.44
C MET A 1 1.31 -21.33 15.32
N LYS A 2 0.84 -20.68 16.41
CA LYS A 2 0.00 -19.46 16.33
C LYS A 2 0.72 -18.25 15.70
N ALA A 3 1.98 -18.01 16.05
CA ALA A 3 2.78 -16.91 15.51
C ALA A 3 3.03 -17.04 13.99
N LEU A 4 3.27 -18.26 13.50
CA LEU A 4 3.50 -18.51 12.08
C LEU A 4 2.25 -18.21 11.24
N ARG A 5 1.05 -18.53 11.73
CA ARG A 5 -0.21 -18.17 11.06
C ARG A 5 -0.44 -16.66 11.01
N LEU A 6 -0.07 -15.94 12.07
CA LEU A 6 -0.13 -14.48 12.11
C LEU A 6 0.82 -13.86 11.09
N LEU A 7 2.07 -14.33 11.04
CA LEU A 7 3.06 -13.90 10.06
C LEU A 7 2.58 -14.17 8.62
N LEU A 8 2.06 -15.36 8.34
CA LEU A 8 1.52 -15.69 7.02
C LEU A 8 0.35 -14.76 6.63
N GLY A 9 -0.52 -14.42 7.60
CA GLY A 9 -1.63 -13.51 7.37
C GLY A 9 -1.18 -12.08 7.04
N VAL A 10 -0.13 -11.59 7.70
CA VAL A 10 0.48 -10.28 7.41
C VAL A 10 1.12 -10.30 6.02
N VAL A 11 1.86 -11.35 5.66
CA VAL A 11 2.48 -11.48 4.33
C VAL A 11 1.42 -11.52 3.24
N LEU A 12 0.37 -12.34 3.39
CA LEU A 12 -0.72 -12.42 2.42
C LEU A 12 -1.44 -11.08 2.25
N LYS A 13 -1.76 -10.41 3.35
CA LYS A 13 -2.35 -9.06 3.30
C LYS A 13 -1.42 -8.05 2.62
N GLY A 14 -0.12 -8.14 2.87
CA GLY A 14 0.88 -7.30 2.24
C GLY A 14 0.98 -7.52 0.73
N VAL A 15 0.94 -8.78 0.26
CA VAL A 15 0.94 -9.12 -1.16
C VAL A 15 -0.33 -8.61 -1.85
N ILE A 16 -1.50 -8.83 -1.23
CA ILE A 16 -2.78 -8.30 -1.73
C ILE A 16 -2.73 -6.76 -1.78
N GLY A 17 -2.16 -6.12 -0.75
CA GLY A 17 -1.96 -4.69 -0.67
C GLY A 17 -1.07 -4.13 -1.78
N ILE A 18 0.06 -4.77 -2.04
CA ILE A 18 0.97 -4.42 -3.14
C ILE A 18 0.24 -4.55 -4.49
N PHE A 19 -0.51 -5.63 -4.67
CA PHE A 19 -1.28 -5.84 -5.91
C PHE A 19 -2.35 -4.75 -6.08
N ALA A 20 -3.01 -4.34 -4.99
CA ALA A 20 -3.96 -3.22 -5.00
C ALA A 20 -3.28 -1.88 -5.31
N ILE A 21 -2.06 -1.63 -4.79
CA ILE A 21 -1.26 -0.45 -5.17
C ILE A 21 -0.98 -0.48 -6.67
N TYR A 22 -0.54 -1.60 -7.22
CA TYR A 22 -0.24 -1.73 -8.64
C TYR A 22 -1.48 -1.44 -9.51
N ALA A 23 -2.61 -2.06 -9.20
CA ALA A 23 -3.86 -1.84 -9.92
C ALA A 23 -4.31 -0.38 -9.86
N THR A 24 -4.18 0.24 -8.69
CA THR A 24 -4.63 1.61 -8.47
C THR A 24 -3.67 2.62 -9.09
N ASN A 25 -2.35 2.39 -9.06
CA ASN A 25 -1.36 3.15 -9.82
C ASN A 25 -1.64 3.09 -11.32
N LEU A 26 -2.04 1.93 -11.85
CA LEU A 26 -2.41 1.79 -13.25
C LEU A 26 -3.66 2.62 -13.58
N ALA A 27 -4.68 2.57 -12.71
CA ALA A 27 -5.92 3.34 -12.87
C ALA A 27 -5.70 4.86 -12.75
N LEU A 28 -4.81 5.29 -11.85
CA LEU A 28 -4.47 6.70 -11.60
C LEU A 28 -3.24 7.17 -12.39
N SER A 29 -2.74 6.36 -13.33
CA SER A 29 -1.60 6.71 -14.17
C SER A 29 -1.83 8.00 -14.94
N THR A 30 -3.07 8.32 -15.30
CA THR A 30 -3.45 9.57 -15.98
C THR A 30 -3.34 10.80 -15.09
N TRP A 31 -3.34 10.63 -13.77
CA TRP A 31 -3.39 11.71 -12.77
C TRP A 31 -2.02 11.97 -12.14
N HIS A 32 -0.97 11.26 -12.57
CA HIS A 32 0.37 11.28 -11.99
C HIS A 32 0.41 10.93 -10.49
N ILE A 33 -0.63 10.28 -9.97
CA ILE A 33 -0.70 9.80 -8.58
C ILE A 33 -0.16 8.37 -8.58
N SER A 34 1.05 8.19 -8.06
CA SER A 34 1.71 6.89 -8.03
C SER A 34 2.35 6.65 -6.67
N VAL A 35 2.00 5.54 -6.02
CA VAL A 35 2.63 5.08 -4.79
C VAL A 35 3.73 4.08 -5.16
N GLY A 36 4.93 4.23 -4.59
CA GLY A 36 6.02 3.30 -4.83
C GLY A 36 5.67 1.86 -4.42
N ILE A 37 5.91 0.89 -5.31
CA ILE A 37 5.75 -0.53 -5.00
C ILE A 37 7.05 -1.04 -4.39
N ASN A 38 7.08 -1.18 -3.07
CA ASN A 38 8.24 -1.71 -2.34
C ASN A 38 7.80 -2.63 -1.19
N ALA A 39 8.76 -3.40 -0.67
CA ALA A 39 8.50 -4.33 0.43
C ALA A 39 8.02 -3.61 1.71
N CYS A 40 8.52 -2.40 1.99
CA CYS A 40 8.12 -1.62 3.17
C CYS A 40 6.63 -1.26 3.14
N ASN A 41 6.12 -0.78 2.01
CA ASN A 41 4.71 -0.44 1.81
C ASN A 41 3.83 -1.70 1.90
N GLY A 42 4.32 -2.82 1.35
CA GLY A 42 3.68 -4.12 1.54
C GLY A 42 3.60 -4.56 3.00
N ILE A 43 4.65 -4.34 3.80
CA ILE A 43 4.65 -4.65 5.24
C ILE A 43 3.67 -3.73 5.98
N ILE A 44 3.68 -2.42 5.69
CA ILE A 44 2.75 -1.45 6.28
C ILE A 44 1.30 -1.89 6.03
N ILE A 45 0.96 -2.25 4.78
CA ILE A 45 -0.37 -2.75 4.44
C ILE A 45 -0.63 -4.13 5.04
N GLY A 46 0.37 -4.99 5.15
CA GLY A 46 0.23 -6.29 5.80
C GLY A 46 -0.16 -6.17 7.27
N ILE A 47 0.41 -5.19 7.97
CA ILE A 47 0.17 -4.93 9.41
C ILE A 47 -1.12 -4.14 9.61
N LEU A 48 -1.27 -3.00 8.94
CA LEU A 48 -2.42 -2.10 9.12
C LEU A 48 -3.66 -2.54 8.32
N GLY A 49 -3.48 -3.28 7.23
CA GLY A 49 -4.54 -3.63 6.29
C GLY A 49 -4.95 -2.44 5.43
N LEU A 50 -6.26 -2.31 5.21
CA LEU A 50 -6.85 -1.27 4.37
C LEU A 50 -6.51 0.16 4.82
N SER A 51 -6.37 0.39 6.14
CA SER A 51 -6.01 1.70 6.66
C SER A 51 -4.59 2.12 6.26
N GLY A 52 -3.63 1.20 6.23
CA GLY A 52 -2.27 1.46 5.75
C GLY A 52 -2.23 1.77 4.27
N TYR A 53 -3.08 1.10 3.48
CA TYR A 53 -3.25 1.39 2.06
C TYR A 53 -3.79 2.81 1.82
N LEU A 54 -4.87 3.19 2.51
CA LEU A 54 -5.44 4.53 2.44
C LEU A 54 -4.44 5.59 2.89
N LEU A 55 -3.70 5.33 3.98
CA LEU A 55 -2.69 6.24 4.50
C LEU A 55 -1.63 6.56 3.44
N LEU A 56 -1.10 5.55 2.74
CA LEU A 56 -0.08 5.74 1.70
C LEU A 56 -0.59 6.60 0.54
N TYR A 57 -1.83 6.38 0.08
CA TYR A 57 -2.43 7.17 -0.98
C TYR A 57 -2.75 8.60 -0.55
N ILE A 58 -3.25 8.80 0.67
CA ILE A 58 -3.46 10.14 1.24
C ILE A 58 -2.12 10.88 1.33
N LEU A 59 -1.06 10.21 1.77
CA LEU A 59 0.27 10.81 1.88
C LEU A 59 0.77 11.30 0.51
N VAL A 60 0.61 10.50 -0.55
CA VAL A 60 0.96 10.91 -1.92
C VAL A 60 0.09 12.07 -2.40
N CYS A 61 -1.22 12.06 -2.12
CA CYS A 61 -2.09 13.18 -2.48
C CYS A 61 -1.68 14.48 -1.77
N ILE A 62 -1.29 14.40 -0.48
CA ILE A 62 -0.82 15.54 0.31
C ILE A 62 0.53 16.03 -0.24
N ASP A 63 1.47 15.13 -0.50
CA ASP A 63 2.77 15.45 -1.08
C ASP A 63 2.61 16.22 -2.41
N ILE A 64 1.75 15.71 -3.30
CA ILE A 64 1.41 16.39 -4.56
C ILE A 64 0.74 17.74 -4.31
N ALA A 65 -0.10 17.89 -3.28
CA ALA A 65 -0.76 19.17 -3.00
C ALA A 65 0.16 20.23 -2.37
N ILE A 66 1.21 19.80 -1.66
CA ILE A 66 2.15 20.70 -0.98
C ILE A 66 3.31 21.09 -1.90
N PHE A 67 3.82 20.16 -2.72
CA PHE A 67 5.01 20.37 -3.56
C PHE A 67 4.70 20.76 -5.01
N LYS A 68 3.44 20.98 -5.36
CA LYS A 68 2.98 21.44 -6.69
C LYS A 68 2.48 22.87 -6.61
#